data_AF-A0A1C2IGF2-F1
#
_entry.id   AF-A0A1C2IGF2-F1
#
_cell.length_a   1.000
_cell.length_b   1.000
_cell.length_c   1.000
_cell.angle_alpha   90.00
_cell.angle_beta   90.00
_cell.angle_gamma   90.00
#
_symmetry.space_group_name_H-M   'P 1'
#
loop_
_entity.id
_entity.type
_entity.pdbx_description
1 polymer ?
#
loop_
_entity_poly.entity_id
_entity_poly.type
_entity_poly.pdbx_seq_one_letter_code
_entity_poly.pdbx_strand_id
1 'polypeptide(L)'
;MKISKLFFLMPPLFGMALAGCSAVSQGPQGGHPVSWYLHHQKKMSQEVAWCKNSASRDKLASCKNAEKASGNALSYNANKTLHSFGKALP
;
A
#
# COMPACT_ATOMS: atom_id res chain seq x y z
N MET A 1 -27.32 55.47 2.59
CA MET A 1 -27.81 54.07 2.58
C MET A 1 -27.22 53.35 1.37
N LYS A 2 -26.96 52.04 1.53
CA LYS A 2 -26.66 51.00 0.51
C LYS A 2 -25.20 50.56 0.31
N ILE A 3 -24.83 49.64 1.22
CA ILE A 3 -24.37 48.27 0.95
C ILE A 3 -22.99 48.08 0.28
N SER A 4 -22.03 47.82 1.16
CA SER A 4 -21.01 46.76 1.11
C SER A 4 -20.94 45.89 -0.16
N LYS A 5 -19.77 45.93 -0.81
CA LYS A 5 -19.22 44.75 -1.50
C LYS A 5 -17.76 44.60 -1.09
N LEU A 6 -17.57 43.86 0.01
CA LEU A 6 -16.33 43.14 0.29
C LEU A 6 -16.10 42.18 -0.88
N PHE A 7 -15.20 42.54 -1.80
CA PHE A 7 -14.62 41.57 -2.72
C PHE A 7 -13.48 40.87 -1.98
N PHE A 8 -13.84 39.78 -1.30
CA PHE A 8 -12.92 38.72 -0.91
C PHE A 8 -12.30 38.15 -2.19
N LEU A 9 -11.16 38.71 -2.61
CA LEU A 9 -10.30 38.11 -3.62
C LEU A 9 -9.51 36.98 -2.94
N MET A 10 -10.10 35.78 -2.93
CA MET A 10 -9.37 34.55 -2.62
C MET A 10 -8.19 34.42 -3.61
N PRO A 11 -6.95 34.22 -3.13
CA PRO A 11 -5.87 33.80 -4.01
C PRO A 11 -6.20 32.41 -4.57
N PRO A 12 -5.94 32.14 -5.86
CA PRO A 12 -6.13 30.81 -6.41
C PRO A 12 -5.12 29.88 -5.74
N LEU A 13 -5.61 28.98 -4.90
CA LEU A 13 -4.91 27.77 -4.46
C LEU A 13 -4.70 26.90 -5.71
N PHE A 14 -3.70 27.23 -6.51
CA PHE A 14 -3.19 26.35 -7.56
C PHE A 14 -2.60 25.13 -6.86
N GLY A 15 -3.36 24.04 -6.92
CA GLY A 15 -3.07 22.78 -6.27
C GLY A 15 -1.68 22.25 -6.60
N MET A 16 -0.80 22.29 -5.60
CA MET A 16 0.31 21.35 -5.51
C MET A 16 -0.28 19.96 -5.29
N ALA A 17 -0.32 19.10 -6.31
CA ALA A 17 -0.23 17.64 -6.18
C ALA A 17 -0.31 16.93 -7.55
N LEU A 18 0.76 17.00 -8.34
CA LEU A 18 0.98 16.10 -9.48
C LEU A 18 2.35 15.38 -9.36
N ALA A 19 2.79 15.15 -8.12
CA ALA A 19 3.89 14.22 -7.85
C ALA A 19 3.31 12.80 -7.71
N GLY A 20 3.43 11.97 -8.76
CA GLY A 20 3.32 10.51 -8.60
C GLY A 20 2.51 9.72 -9.63
N CYS A 21 2.44 10.12 -10.90
CA CYS A 21 1.74 9.35 -11.95
C CYS A 21 2.46 8.06 -12.42
N SER A 22 3.28 7.41 -11.59
CA SER A 22 4.03 6.20 -11.97
C SER A 22 3.80 4.98 -11.06
N ALA A 23 2.98 5.09 -10.01
CA ALA A 23 2.74 3.98 -9.07
C ALA A 23 1.30 3.45 -9.06
N VAL A 24 0.33 4.20 -9.59
CA VAL A 24 -1.11 3.85 -9.53
C VAL A 24 -1.51 2.61 -10.34
N SER A 25 -0.68 2.16 -11.29
CA SER A 25 -0.92 0.94 -12.08
C SER A 25 -0.80 -0.34 -11.25
N GLN A 26 0.07 -0.34 -10.23
CA GLN A 26 0.46 -1.52 -9.45
C GLN A 26 -0.10 -1.49 -8.02
N GLY A 27 -1.21 -0.78 -7.82
CA GLY A 27 -1.89 -0.69 -6.53
C GLY A 27 -1.24 0.23 -5.49
N PRO A 28 -1.87 0.38 -4.32
CA PRO A 28 -1.49 1.37 -3.31
C PRO A 28 -0.10 1.14 -2.71
N GLN A 29 0.45 -0.08 -2.81
CA GLN A 29 1.80 -0.41 -2.38
C GLN A 29 2.80 -0.59 -3.54
N GLY A 30 2.43 -0.28 -4.79
CA GLY A 30 3.41 -0.10 -5.87
C GLY A 30 4.17 -1.35 -6.34
N GLY A 31 3.59 -2.55 -6.25
CA GLY A 31 4.19 -3.73 -6.89
C GLY A 31 5.44 -4.31 -6.24
N HIS A 32 5.62 -4.13 -4.92
CA HIS A 32 6.74 -4.70 -4.17
C HIS A 32 6.91 -6.23 -4.34
N PRO A 33 8.13 -6.76 -4.12
CA PRO A 33 8.38 -8.19 -4.14
C PRO A 33 7.74 -8.91 -2.95
N VAL A 34 7.58 -10.24 -3.07
CA VAL A 34 6.99 -11.11 -2.04
C VAL A 34 7.68 -10.96 -0.68
N SER A 35 9.01 -10.91 -0.64
CA SER A 35 9.77 -10.76 0.60
C SER A 35 9.41 -9.45 1.31
N TRP A 36 9.32 -8.34 0.59
CA TRP A 36 8.92 -7.06 1.19
C TRP A 36 7.53 -7.17 1.85
N TYR A 37 6.56 -7.80 1.19
CA TYR A 37 5.23 -8.02 1.76
C TYR A 37 5.23 -8.93 3.00
N LEU A 38 6.08 -9.96 3.03
CA LEU A 38 6.25 -10.82 4.20
C LEU A 38 6.76 -10.06 5.43
N HIS A 39 7.63 -9.07 5.22
CA HIS A 39 8.09 -8.16 6.27
C HIS A 39 7.06 -7.07 6.62
N HIS A 40 6.16 -6.73 5.69
CA HIS A 40 5.16 -5.67 5.82
C HIS A 40 3.72 -6.21 5.71
N GLN A 41 3.35 -7.20 6.53
CA GLN A 41 2.08 -7.94 6.40
C GLN A 41 0.82 -7.06 6.48
N LYS A 42 0.88 -5.93 7.22
CA LYS A 42 -0.20 -4.94 7.22
C LYS A 42 -0.42 -4.33 5.84
N LYS A 43 0.66 -3.99 5.14
CA LYS A 43 0.63 -3.42 3.78
C LYS A 43 0.24 -4.47 2.75
N MET A 44 0.73 -5.70 2.91
CA MET A 44 0.28 -6.86 2.12
C MET A 44 -1.23 -7.04 2.20
N SER A 45 -1.81 -7.01 3.40
CA SER A 45 -3.26 -7.17 3.60
C SER A 45 -4.06 -6.06 2.92
N GLN A 46 -3.57 -4.82 2.97
CA GLN A 46 -4.16 -3.68 2.27
C GLN A 46 -4.10 -3.84 0.75
N GLU A 47 -2.97 -4.33 0.22
CA GLU A 47 -2.81 -4.60 -1.21
C GLU A 47 -3.74 -5.74 -1.66
N VAL A 48 -3.78 -6.86 -0.94
CA VAL A 48 -4.70 -7.99 -1.20
C VAL A 48 -6.15 -7.53 -1.23
N ALA A 49 -6.57 -6.73 -0.25
CA ALA A 49 -7.93 -6.18 -0.22
C ALA A 49 -8.19 -5.28 -1.44
N TRP A 50 -7.23 -4.44 -1.82
CA TRP A 50 -7.33 -3.60 -3.00
C TRP A 50 -7.40 -4.42 -4.30
N CYS A 51 -6.67 -5.52 -4.39
CA CYS A 51 -6.69 -6.46 -5.52
C CYS A 51 -8.04 -7.14 -5.67
N LYS A 52 -8.66 -7.56 -4.55
CA LYS A 52 -9.98 -8.22 -4.55
C LYS A 52 -11.13 -7.30 -4.95
N ASN A 53 -10.96 -5.98 -4.81
CA ASN A 53 -11.99 -5.00 -5.19
C ASN A 53 -12.23 -4.88 -6.71
N SER A 54 -11.39 -5.48 -7.55
CA SER A 54 -11.64 -5.51 -9.01
C SER A 54 -10.99 -6.75 -9.65
N ALA A 55 -11.79 -7.55 -10.35
CA ALA A 55 -11.32 -8.78 -11.02
C ALA A 55 -10.28 -8.55 -12.12
N SER A 56 -10.05 -7.30 -12.56
CA SER A 56 -9.00 -6.95 -13.54
C SER A 56 -7.61 -6.75 -12.92
N ARG A 57 -7.51 -6.64 -11.59
CA ARG A 57 -6.27 -6.33 -10.88
C ARG A 57 -5.43 -7.57 -10.58
N ASP A 58 -6.00 -8.76 -10.65
CA ASP A 58 -5.32 -10.05 -10.48
C ASP A 58 -4.09 -10.22 -11.41
N LYS A 59 -4.14 -9.61 -12.60
CA LYS A 59 -3.05 -9.63 -13.58
C LYS A 59 -1.85 -8.80 -13.16
N LEU A 60 -2.03 -7.83 -12.26
CA LEU A 60 -0.99 -6.93 -11.79
C LEU A 60 0.05 -7.71 -10.98
N ALA A 61 1.32 -7.37 -11.18
CA ALA A 61 2.40 -8.02 -10.43
C ALA A 61 2.28 -7.76 -8.91
N SER A 62 1.71 -6.62 -8.51
CA SER A 62 1.44 -6.31 -7.11
C SER A 62 0.50 -7.31 -6.46
N CYS A 63 -0.60 -7.65 -7.14
CA CYS A 63 -1.58 -8.61 -6.67
C CYS A 63 -1.00 -10.02 -6.63
N LYS A 64 -0.27 -10.44 -7.66
CA LYS A 64 0.42 -11.74 -7.68
C LYS A 64 1.42 -11.86 -6.52
N ASN A 65 2.20 -10.82 -6.28
CA ASN A 65 3.20 -10.81 -5.20
C ASN A 65 2.56 -10.77 -3.82
N ALA A 66 1.50 -9.97 -3.65
CA ALA A 66 0.78 -9.85 -2.38
C ALA A 66 0.01 -11.13 -2.03
N GLU A 67 -0.66 -11.77 -2.99
CA GLU A 67 -1.32 -13.07 -2.80
C GLU A 67 -0.30 -14.17 -2.48
N LYS A 68 0.82 -14.24 -3.21
CA LYS A 68 1.90 -15.19 -2.93
C LYS A 68 2.52 -14.96 -1.55
N ALA A 69 2.69 -13.70 -1.13
CA ALA A 69 3.15 -13.38 0.21
C ALA A 69 2.12 -13.78 1.28
N SER A 70 0.83 -13.57 1.02
CA SER A 70 -0.26 -13.97 1.90
C SER A 70 -0.25 -15.48 2.15
N GLY A 71 -0.10 -16.29 1.10
CA GLY A 71 0.03 -17.75 1.22
C GLY A 71 1.29 -18.20 1.99
N ASN A 72 2.36 -17.42 1.96
CA ASN A 72 3.62 -17.71 2.64
C ASN A 72 3.71 -17.10 4.06
N ALA A 73 2.77 -16.25 4.46
CA ALA A 73 2.85 -15.46 5.69
C ALA A 73 2.90 -16.33 6.95
N LEU A 74 2.13 -17.43 6.98
CA LEU A 74 2.13 -18.36 8.11
C LEU A 74 3.51 -19.01 8.30
N SER A 75 4.04 -19.64 7.25
CA SER A 75 5.35 -20.30 7.29
C SER A 75 6.49 -19.31 7.59
N TYR A 76 6.40 -18.10 7.04
CA TYR A 76 7.37 -17.02 7.32
C TYR A 76 7.34 -16.61 8.80
N ASN A 77 6.15 -16.42 9.38
CA ASN A 77 5.99 -16.08 10.80
C ASN A 77 6.46 -17.23 11.71
N ALA A 78 6.13 -18.48 11.37
CA ALA A 78 6.58 -19.65 12.10
C ALA A 78 8.12 -19.75 12.13
N ASN A 79 8.78 -19.58 10.98
CA ASN A 79 10.24 -19.59 10.90
C ASN A 79 10.84 -18.41 11.69
N LYS A 80 10.30 -17.20 11.55
CA LYS A 80 10.75 -16.03 12.32
C LYS A 80 10.69 -16.27 13.83
N THR A 81 9.62 -16.90 14.31
CA THR A 81 9.45 -17.28 15.71
C THR A 81 10.46 -18.34 16.13
N LEU A 82 10.60 -19.44 15.37
CA LEU A 82 11.58 -20.50 15.66
C LEU A 82 13.01 -19.98 15.69
N HIS A 83 13.39 -19.13 14.74
CA HIS A 83 14.71 -18.51 14.68
C HIS A 83 14.94 -17.55 15.86
N SER A 84 13.90 -16.87 16.34
CA SER A 84 13.98 -16.07 17.57
C SER A 84 14.21 -16.94 18.80
N PHE A 85 13.55 -18.10 18.90
CA PHE A 85 13.76 -19.05 19.99
C PHE A 85 15.14 -19.72 19.94
N GLY A 86 15.59 -20.15 18.76
CA GLY A 86 16.92 -20.74 18.58
C GLY A 86 18.06 -19.76 18.87
N LYS A 87 17.84 -18.45 18.71
CA LYS A 87 18.79 -17.41 19.16
C LYS A 87 18.73 -17.11 20.65
N ALA A 88 17.60 -17.40 21.30
CA ALA A 88 17.40 -17.16 22.73
C ALA A 88 17.84 -18.35 23.60
N LEU A 89 18.04 -19.53 23.00
CA LEU A 89 18.61 -20.69 23.65
C LEU A 89 20.14 -20.64 23.48
N PRO A 90 20.92 -20.50 24.56
CA PRO A 90 22.39 -20.45 24.53
C PRO A 90 23.02 -21.77 24.06
#